data_AF-A0A2D6ZMQ2-F1
#
_entry.id   AF-A0A2D6ZMQ2-F1
#
_cell.length_a   1.000
_cell.length_b   1.000
_cell.length_c   1.000
_cell.angle_alpha   90.00
_cell.angle_beta   90.00
_cell.angle_gamma   90.00
#
_symmetry.space_group_name_H-M   'P 1'
#
loop_
_entity.id
_entity.type
_entity.pdbx_description
1 polymer ?
#
loop_
_entity_poly.entity_id
_entity_poly.type
_entity_poly.pdbx_seq_one_letter_code
_entity_poly.pdbx_strand_id
1 'polypeptide(L)'
;MNIFRLFLLIIALSVIGYTLPVIQSEGILILLPTFFGEMNNLNWQGQFNLDFLTFLLMSAFWTAWRNKFTLRGNLLAIGAFFLGAPYLAIYLIYLSFVCEGDIKLMLLGER
;
A
#
# COMPACT_ATOMS: atom_id res chain seq x y z
N MET A 1 4.03 -20.29 -4.07
CA MET A 1 2.96 -19.28 -4.26
C MET A 1 1.93 -19.25 -3.12
N ASN A 2 1.44 -20.40 -2.64
CA ASN A 2 0.38 -20.42 -1.60
C ASN A 2 0.77 -19.74 -0.27
N ILE A 3 1.99 -20.01 0.24
CA ILE A 3 2.49 -19.35 1.47
C ILE A 3 2.60 -17.84 1.28
N PHE A 4 3.06 -17.39 0.12
CA PHE A 4 3.14 -15.96 -0.22
C PHE A 4 1.76 -15.29 -0.22
N ARG A 5 0.77 -15.92 -0.87
CA ARG A 5 -0.63 -15.44 -0.84
C ARG A 5 -1.20 -15.38 0.56
N LEU A 6 -0.93 -16.40 1.39
CA LEU A 6 -1.37 -16.42 2.79
C LEU A 6 -0.72 -15.28 3.59
N PHE A 7 0.57 -15.05 3.42
CA PHE A 7 1.28 -13.93 4.05
C PHE A 7 0.66 -12.58 3.68
N LEU A 8 0.41 -12.33 2.39
CA LEU A 8 -0.25 -11.11 1.93
C LEU A 8 -1.66 -10.97 2.48
N LEU A 9 -2.42 -12.07 2.56
CA LEU A 9 -3.77 -12.06 3.12
C LEU A 9 -3.74 -11.68 4.61
N ILE A 10 -2.79 -12.23 5.37
CA ILE A 10 -2.61 -11.89 6.79
C ILE A 10 -2.29 -10.40 6.96
N ILE A 11 -1.42 -9.82 6.12
CA ILE A 11 -1.13 -8.38 6.14
C ILE A 11 -2.42 -7.59 5.90
N ALA A 12 -3.16 -7.91 4.84
CA ALA A 12 -4.37 -7.19 4.47
C ALA A 12 -5.41 -7.23 5.61
N LEU A 13 -5.70 -8.42 6.15
CA LEU A 13 -6.68 -8.59 7.22
C LEU A 13 -6.23 -7.91 8.52
N SER A 14 -4.94 -8.00 8.88
CA SER A 14 -4.42 -7.38 10.10
C SER A 14 -4.56 -5.86 10.05
N VAL A 15 -4.13 -5.23 8.95
CA VAL A 15 -4.18 -3.76 8.84
C VAL A 15 -5.61 -3.27 8.72
N ILE A 16 -6.46 -3.92 7.91
CA ILE A 16 -7.88 -3.56 7.80
C ILE A 16 -8.57 -3.70 9.16
N GLY A 17 -8.37 -4.84 9.84
CA GLY A 17 -8.96 -5.11 11.15
C GLY A 17 -8.55 -4.08 12.21
N TYR A 18 -7.30 -3.61 12.18
CA TYR A 18 -6.83 -2.55 13.08
C TYR A 18 -7.36 -1.17 12.69
N THR A 19 -7.50 -0.89 11.39
CA THR A 19 -7.90 0.43 10.88
C THR A 19 -9.37 0.75 11.18
N LEU A 20 -10.27 -0.23 11.13
CA LEU A 20 -11.70 -0.02 11.35
C LEU A 20 -12.06 0.62 12.70
N PRO A 21 -11.63 0.08 13.87
CA PRO A 21 -11.94 0.70 15.15
C PRO A 21 -11.28 2.07 15.33
N VAL A 22 -10.08 2.28 14.77
CA VAL A 22 -9.38 3.58 14.82
C VAL A 22 -10.17 4.65 14.05
N ILE A 23 -10.68 4.32 12.85
CA ILE A 23 -11.54 5.25 12.11
C ILE A 23 -12.84 5.54 12.86
N GLN A 24 -13.42 4.54 13.56
CA GLN A 24 -14.63 4.72 14.34
C GLN A 24 -14.42 5.62 15.57
N SER A 25 -13.24 5.57 16.21
CA SER A 25 -12.94 6.36 17.39
C SER A 25 -12.42 7.76 17.07
N GLU A 26 -11.47 7.89 16.14
CA GLU A 26 -10.76 9.13 15.85
C GLU A 26 -11.34 9.89 14.64
N GLY A 27 -12.14 9.21 13.81
CA GLY A 27 -12.62 9.72 12.54
C GLY A 27 -11.57 9.65 11.42
N ILE A 28 -12.01 9.60 10.16
CA ILE A 28 -11.09 9.49 9.02
C ILE A 28 -10.39 10.81 8.67
N LEU A 29 -10.99 11.96 9.00
CA LEU A 29 -10.50 13.27 8.59
C LEU A 29 -9.24 13.72 9.35
N ILE A 30 -8.99 13.16 10.54
CA ILE A 30 -7.82 13.50 11.37
C ILE A 30 -6.53 12.80 10.90
N LEU A 31 -6.64 11.78 10.03
CA LEU A 31 -5.51 10.95 9.63
C LEU A 31 -4.37 11.76 9.02
N LEU A 32 -4.67 12.56 7.97
CA LEU A 32 -3.63 13.31 7.26
C LEU A 32 -3.05 14.45 8.12
N PRO A 33 -3.86 15.29 8.80
CA PRO A 33 -3.31 16.33 9.68
C PRO A 33 -2.40 15.77 10.77
N THR A 34 -2.79 14.68 11.44
CA THR A 34 -1.96 14.06 12.49
C THR A 34 -0.71 13.42 11.91
N PHE A 35 -0.82 12.74 10.78
CA PHE A 35 0.30 12.07 10.12
C PHE A 35 1.41 13.06 9.72
N PHE A 36 1.05 14.14 9.02
CA PHE A 36 2.01 15.17 8.62
C PHE A 36 2.40 16.11 9.78
N GLY A 37 1.49 16.34 10.72
CA GLY A 37 1.75 17.15 11.91
C GLY A 37 2.91 16.59 12.73
N GLU A 38 2.94 15.28 12.96
CA GLU A 38 4.03 14.63 13.70
C GLU A 38 5.39 14.73 13.00
N MET A 39 5.44 14.79 11.67
CA MET A 39 6.72 14.96 10.95
C MET A 39 7.39 16.30 11.28
N ASN A 40 6.62 17.35 11.56
CA ASN A 40 7.15 18.66 11.94
C ASN A 40 7.77 18.68 13.33
N ASN A 41 7.43 17.71 14.18
CA ASN A 41 7.90 17.64 15.56
C ASN A 41 9.32 17.05 15.68
N LEU A 42 9.90 16.55 14.58
CA LEU A 42 11.25 15.91 14.54
C LEU A 42 11.47 14.89 15.67
N ASN A 43 10.42 14.15 16.01
CA ASN A 43 10.44 13.12 17.03
C ASN A 43 10.44 11.72 16.38
N TRP A 44 10.42 10.68 17.21
CA TRP A 44 10.37 9.30 16.75
C TRP A 44 9.14 9.00 15.86
N GLN A 45 7.95 9.52 16.22
CA GLN A 45 6.73 9.33 15.42
C GLN A 45 6.82 10.06 14.07
N GLY A 46 7.37 11.26 14.05
CA GLY A 46 7.63 12.01 12.82
C GLY A 46 8.61 11.30 11.89
N GLN A 47 9.69 10.72 12.44
CA GLN A 47 10.62 9.90 11.66
C GLN A 47 9.95 8.66 11.10
N PHE A 48 9.14 7.94 11.90
CA PHE A 48 8.38 6.77 11.45
C PHE A 48 7.38 7.14 10.34
N ASN A 49 6.65 8.25 10.49
CA ASN A 49 5.71 8.71 9.47
C ASN A 49 6.43 9.07 8.17
N LEU A 50 7.59 9.74 8.24
CA LEU A 50 8.37 10.07 7.05
C LEU A 50 8.84 8.79 6.34
N ASP A 51 9.40 7.83 7.09
CA ASP A 51 9.81 6.53 6.53
C ASP A 51 8.64 5.80 5.86
N PHE A 52 7.51 5.69 6.58
CA PHE A 52 6.30 5.08 6.03
C PHE A 52 5.78 5.79 4.77
N LEU A 53 5.79 7.13 4.75
CA LEU A 53 5.42 7.92 3.56
C LEU A 53 6.32 7.55 2.37
N THR A 54 7.62 7.35 2.58
CA THR A 54 8.52 6.95 1.49
C THR A 54 8.21 5.56 0.96
N PHE A 55 7.82 4.61 1.82
CA PHE A 55 7.32 3.30 1.39
C PHE A 55 6.02 3.41 0.58
N LEU A 56 5.09 4.30 0.97
CA LEU A 56 3.87 4.56 0.19
C LEU A 56 4.19 5.14 -1.19
N LEU A 57 5.13 6.09 -1.26
CA LEU A 57 5.60 6.67 -2.53
C LEU A 57 6.25 5.61 -3.42
N MET A 58 7.12 4.76 -2.86
CA MET A 58 7.73 3.64 -3.59
C MET A 58 6.67 2.67 -4.12
N SER A 59 5.67 2.33 -3.29
CA SER A 59 4.57 1.44 -3.67
C SER A 59 3.74 2.00 -4.82
N ALA A 60 3.35 3.28 -4.71
CA ALA A 60 2.59 3.97 -5.74
C ALA A 60 3.38 4.09 -7.05
N PHE A 61 4.65 4.50 -6.96
CA PHE A 61 5.51 4.65 -8.13
C PHE A 61 5.75 3.30 -8.83
N TRP A 62 6.06 2.24 -8.07
CA TRP A 62 6.20 0.89 -8.64
C TRP A 62 4.89 0.44 -9.29
N THR A 63 3.74 0.70 -8.67
CA THR A 63 2.42 0.34 -9.23
C THR A 63 2.17 1.07 -10.54
N ALA A 64 2.47 2.37 -10.63
CA ALA A 64 2.34 3.15 -11.86
C ALA A 64 3.29 2.65 -12.95
N TRP A 65 4.58 2.52 -12.62
CA TRP A 65 5.65 2.08 -13.53
C TRP A 65 5.37 0.69 -14.11
N ARG A 66 5.04 -0.28 -13.24
CA ARG A 66 4.68 -1.65 -13.65
C ARG A 66 3.51 -1.68 -14.63
N ASN A 67 2.58 -0.74 -14.48
CA ASN A 67 1.41 -0.59 -15.36
C ASN A 67 1.63 0.46 -16.47
N LYS A 68 2.89 0.69 -16.86
CA LYS A 68 3.31 1.57 -17.97
C LYS A 68 2.79 3.00 -17.86
N PHE A 69 2.55 3.49 -16.64
CA PHE A 69 1.95 4.81 -16.39
C PHE A 69 0.62 5.05 -17.15
N THR A 70 -0.10 3.98 -17.50
CA THR A 70 -1.42 4.09 -18.12
C THR A 70 -2.42 4.76 -17.17
N LEU A 71 -3.54 5.28 -17.70
CA LEU A 71 -4.60 5.86 -16.86
C LEU A 71 -5.03 4.89 -15.74
N ARG A 72 -5.24 3.61 -16.08
CA ARG A 72 -5.56 2.56 -15.09
C ARG A 72 -4.42 2.36 -14.09
N GLY A 73 -3.17 2.30 -14.56
CA GLY A 73 -1.99 2.20 -13.69
C GLY A 73 -1.87 3.34 -12.68
N ASN A 74 -2.13 4.57 -13.11
CA ASN A 74 -2.09 5.74 -12.23
C ASN A 74 -3.24 5.74 -11.21
N LEU A 75 -4.44 5.32 -11.60
CA LEU A 75 -5.54 5.12 -10.65
C LEU A 75 -5.21 4.04 -9.61
N LEU A 76 -4.58 2.95 -10.03
CA LEU A 76 -4.10 1.92 -9.11
C LEU A 76 -3.01 2.46 -8.17
N ALA A 77 -2.12 3.32 -8.67
CA ALA A 77 -1.06 3.95 -7.89
C ALA A 77 -1.59 4.92 -6.82
N ILE A 78 -2.65 5.68 -7.14
CA ILE A 78 -3.36 6.51 -6.16
C ILE A 78 -3.92 5.63 -5.04
N GLY A 79 -4.53 4.49 -5.38
CA GLY A 79 -4.96 3.50 -4.39
C GLY A 79 -3.81 2.98 -3.53
N ALA A 80 -2.69 2.62 -4.15
CA ALA A 80 -1.50 2.14 -3.44
C ALA A 80 -0.92 3.18 -2.47
N PHE A 81 -0.98 4.48 -2.82
CA PHE A 81 -0.55 5.56 -1.94
C PHE A 81 -1.48 5.73 -0.73
N PHE A 82 -2.79 5.87 -0.93
CA PHE A 82 -3.71 6.22 0.16
C PHE A 82 -4.16 5.03 1.01
N LEU A 83 -4.19 3.83 0.44
CA LEU A 83 -4.66 2.62 1.12
C LEU A 83 -3.50 1.73 1.59
N GLY A 84 -2.26 2.08 1.25
CA GLY A 84 -1.03 1.51 1.80
C GLY A 84 -0.88 -0.01 1.69
N ALA A 85 -0.30 -0.61 2.73
CA ALA A 85 0.05 -2.03 2.78
C ALA A 85 -1.10 -3.00 2.43
N PRO A 86 -2.34 -2.86 2.95
CA PRO A 86 -3.42 -3.80 2.61
C PRO A 86 -3.78 -3.73 1.12
N TYR A 87 -3.72 -2.54 0.50
CA TYR A 87 -3.99 -2.39 -0.92
C TYR A 87 -2.90 -3.06 -1.78
N LEU A 88 -1.64 -2.79 -1.48
CA LEU A 88 -0.52 -3.44 -2.17
C LEU A 88 -0.59 -4.96 -2.02
N ALA A 89 -0.92 -5.46 -0.83
CA ALA A 89 -1.06 -6.90 -0.57
C ALA A 89 -2.18 -7.53 -1.40
N ILE A 90 -3.36 -6.92 -1.44
CA ILE A 90 -4.49 -7.38 -2.28
C ILE A 90 -4.11 -7.33 -3.76
N TYR A 91 -3.44 -6.27 -4.20
CA TYR A 91 -3.00 -6.13 -5.58
C TYR A 91 -1.98 -7.21 -5.97
N LEU A 92 -1.01 -7.53 -5.10
CA LEU A 92 -0.07 -8.63 -5.32
C LEU A 92 -0.75 -10.01 -5.31
N ILE A 93 -1.78 -10.22 -4.48
CA ILE A 93 -2.61 -11.43 -4.54
C ILE A 93 -3.31 -11.52 -5.90
N TYR A 94 -3.96 -10.45 -6.35
CA TYR A 94 -4.60 -10.38 -7.67
C TYR A 94 -3.61 -10.71 -8.79
N LEU A 95 -2.44 -10.06 -8.80
CA LEU A 95 -1.37 -10.32 -9.77
C LEU A 95 -0.88 -11.76 -9.73
N SER A 96 -0.83 -12.38 -8.55
CA SER A 96 -0.42 -13.78 -8.43
C SER A 96 -1.36 -14.76 -9.13
N PHE A 97 -2.62 -14.37 -9.38
CA PHE A 97 -3.56 -15.17 -10.16
C PHE A 97 -3.51 -14.79 -11.64
N VAL A 98 -3.50 -13.49 -11.96
CA VAL A 98 -3.47 -13.00 -13.35
C VAL A 98 -2.20 -13.41 -14.08
N CYS A 99 -1.07 -13.40 -13.38
CA CYS A 99 0.22 -13.80 -13.94
C CYS A 99 0.50 -15.30 -13.73
N GLU A 100 -0.48 -16.09 -13.30
CA GLU A 100 -0.35 -17.55 -13.08
C GLU A 100 0.83 -17.96 -12.16
N GLY A 101 1.25 -17.04 -11.28
CA GLY A 101 2.38 -17.24 -10.38
C GLY A 101 3.76 -16.96 -10.97
N ASP A 102 3.86 -16.45 -12.21
CA ASP A 102 5.13 -15.94 -12.76
C ASP A 102 5.56 -14.66 -12.02
N ILE A 103 6.52 -14.80 -11.11
CA ILE A 103 7.04 -13.70 -10.29
C ILE A 103 7.67 -12.59 -11.14
N LYS A 104 8.31 -12.91 -12.27
CA LYS A 104 8.92 -11.88 -13.12
C LYS A 104 7.84 -11.01 -13.74
N LEU A 105 6.79 -11.64 -14.28
CA LEU A 105 5.64 -10.92 -14.83
C LEU A 105 4.87 -10.16 -13.74
N MET A 106 4.74 -10.75 -12.54
CA MET A 106 4.11 -10.11 -11.39
C MET A 106 4.86 -8.85 -10.94
N LEU A 107 6.20 -8.85 -10.93
CA LEU A 107 6.97 -7.72 -10.39
C LEU A 107 7.33 -6.68 -11.45
N LEU A 108 7.58 -7.10 -12.68
CA LEU A 108 8.06 -6.23 -13.76
C LEU A 108 6.93 -5.73 -14.67
N GLY A 109 5.78 -6.41 -14.68
CA GLY A 109 4.71 -6.15 -15.64
C GLY A 109 5.02 -6.73 -17.02
N GLU A 110 4.06 -6.59 -17.94
CA GLU A 110 4.25 -6.95 -19.34
C GLU A 110 5.23 -5.99 -20.01
N ARG A 111 6.18 -6.51 -20.79
CA ARG A 111 7.09 -5.67 -21.59
C ARG A 111 6.39 -5.19 -22.85
#